data_AF-A0A0C9UC82-F1
#
_entry.id   AF-A0A0C9UC82-F1
#
_cell.length_a   1.000
_cell.length_b   1.000
_cell.length_c   1.000
_cell.angle_alpha   90.00
_cell.angle_beta   90.00
_cell.angle_gamma   90.00
#
_symmetry.space_group_name_H-M   'P 1'
#
loop_
_entity.id
_entity.type
_entity.pdbx_description
1 polymer ?
#
loop_
_entity_poly.entity_id
_entity_poly.type
_entity_poly.pdbx_seq_one_letter_code
_entity_poly.pdbx_strand_id
1 'polypeptide(L)'
;MHISPTSLLAILCFGTLITAQTNFTQCLQDVRSGMYGNGTDVGGTDNAGNPVDVQKATGVTYKLCIRACGAGQEPFQWPTFSQQFSSWVLPWLALISQLPFGTNDIPTNLESVLLALGSPVLAAYSVALTVLNGRWVAARFKHRDYEWPSRLYIVRALSSLQQAPLRIDKGSMLSSLIILPQNDKWWEELVARLDYTHTWSISAVTSIIWVVVAYILTVADSFVGNISDTVNFDGQAIGSLWLWLLPIVTGWLQISPKCDSDKVKEAIKRSNEMAWVATPNGEPVLATSLHRRCALWLELGHGDALREDERCTAPIYNYSRLFQWVQQVEQVSNIVRNASHHVSDYTPVTPYQAWIPEEHGKIHPKNRIGILSHVLNYGSGRPLLHGSTPLPPSHISRVLLASAMALALQWGTTGATIVTIWFTPTVGLGCCSASYLIYGVVSTIIWFLMLLSSIISHYVLNDVHSRHPVPSATSLRVFAILLRKVAKFMAYSNSVWVLLTCFFQFTNVFDRCYCN
;
A
#
# COMPACT_ATOMS: atom_id res chain seq x y z
N MET A 1 -14.11 -32.27 -4.57
CA MET A 1 -14.43 -31.84 -5.95
C MET A 1 -13.75 -30.48 -6.14
N HIS A 2 -12.50 -30.48 -6.63
CA HIS A 2 -11.71 -29.26 -6.82
C HIS A 2 -12.04 -28.68 -8.19
N ILE A 3 -12.95 -27.70 -8.24
CA ILE A 3 -13.11 -26.88 -9.43
C ILE A 3 -11.93 -25.91 -9.42
N SER A 4 -11.06 -26.01 -10.42
CA SER A 4 -9.93 -25.10 -10.54
C SER A 4 -10.43 -23.66 -10.76
N PRO A 5 -9.78 -22.62 -10.20
CA PRO A 5 -10.18 -21.23 -10.42
C PRO A 5 -10.19 -20.86 -11.91
N THR A 6 -9.34 -21.51 -12.72
CA THR A 6 -9.35 -21.42 -14.19
C THR A 6 -10.61 -22.00 -14.83
N SER A 7 -11.16 -23.08 -14.29
CA SER A 7 -12.44 -23.65 -14.74
C SER A 7 -13.61 -22.75 -14.36
N LEU A 8 -13.58 -22.10 -13.19
CA LEU A 8 -14.63 -21.17 -12.77
C LEU A 8 -14.64 -19.90 -13.64
N LEU A 9 -13.46 -19.38 -13.98
CA LEU A 9 -13.29 -18.23 -14.89
C LEU A 9 -13.72 -18.58 -16.32
N ALA A 10 -13.37 -19.77 -16.81
CA ALA A 10 -13.84 -20.24 -18.11
C ALA A 10 -15.37 -20.43 -18.13
N ILE A 11 -15.96 -20.98 -17.06
CA ILE A 11 -17.43 -21.15 -16.96
C ILE A 11 -18.15 -19.79 -16.86
N LEU A 12 -17.58 -18.80 -16.16
CA LEU A 12 -18.11 -17.44 -16.09
C LEU A 12 -17.94 -16.67 -17.42
N CYS A 13 -16.84 -16.87 -18.14
CA CYS A 13 -16.59 -16.23 -19.44
C CYS A 13 -17.40 -16.87 -20.59
N PHE A 14 -17.72 -18.16 -20.53
CA PHE A 14 -18.45 -18.86 -21.60
C PHE A 14 -19.95 -19.05 -21.30
N GLY A 15 -20.41 -18.90 -20.06
CA GLY A 15 -21.81 -19.12 -19.66
C GLY A 15 -22.79 -18.04 -20.11
N THR A 16 -22.34 -16.89 -20.60
CA THR A 16 -23.20 -15.75 -20.97
C THR A 16 -23.61 -15.70 -22.45
N LEU A 17 -23.10 -16.62 -23.29
CA LEU A 17 -23.28 -16.57 -24.75
C LEU A 17 -24.60 -17.13 -25.28
N ILE A 18 -25.53 -17.57 -24.42
CA ILE A 18 -26.85 -18.09 -24.83
C ILE A 18 -27.96 -17.16 -24.33
N THR A 19 -27.92 -15.90 -24.72
CA THR A 19 -29.02 -14.96 -24.50
C THR A 19 -29.50 -14.40 -25.84
N ALA A 20 -30.81 -14.13 -25.93
CA ALA A 20 -31.38 -13.48 -27.11
C ALA A 20 -30.67 -12.14 -27.34
N GLN A 21 -30.13 -11.96 -28.54
CA GLN A 21 -29.40 -10.75 -28.92
C GLN A 21 -30.40 -9.68 -29.37
N THR A 22 -30.37 -8.54 -28.71
CA THR A 22 -31.22 -7.38 -29.02
C THR A 22 -30.43 -6.36 -29.83
N ASN A 23 -31.03 -5.80 -30.88
CA ASN A 23 -30.45 -4.68 -31.60
C ASN A 23 -31.12 -3.38 -31.09
N PHE A 24 -30.46 -2.67 -30.16
CA PHE A 24 -31.03 -1.45 -29.59
C PHE A 24 -31.08 -0.30 -30.59
N THR A 25 -30.24 -0.30 -31.63
CA THR A 25 -30.32 0.72 -32.69
C THR A 25 -31.65 0.60 -33.44
N GLN A 26 -32.03 -0.62 -33.83
CA GLN A 26 -33.32 -0.87 -34.47
C GLN A 26 -34.47 -0.59 -33.49
N CYS A 27 -34.35 -1.08 -32.24
CA CYS A 27 -35.38 -0.85 -31.23
C CYS A 27 -35.64 0.66 -30.99
N LEU A 28 -34.57 1.45 -30.88
CA LEU A 28 -34.67 2.89 -30.69
C LEU A 28 -35.34 3.58 -31.88
N GLN A 29 -35.07 3.12 -33.11
CA GLN A 29 -35.77 3.60 -34.31
C GLN A 29 -37.26 3.25 -34.27
N ASP A 30 -37.60 2.02 -33.90
CA ASP A 30 -38.99 1.55 -33.80
C ASP A 30 -39.77 2.35 -32.74
N VAL A 31 -39.15 2.61 -31.58
CA VAL A 31 -39.70 3.46 -30.53
C VAL A 31 -39.91 4.90 -31.03
N ARG A 32 -38.92 5.50 -31.70
CA ARG A 32 -39.01 6.86 -32.26
C ARG A 32 -40.03 6.99 -33.39
N SER A 33 -40.27 5.91 -34.14
CA SER A 33 -41.26 5.86 -35.21
C SER A 33 -42.71 5.87 -34.72
N GLY A 34 -42.94 5.72 -33.41
CA GLY A 34 -44.27 5.65 -32.81
C GLY A 34 -44.90 4.25 -32.86
N MET A 35 -44.13 3.21 -33.18
CA MET A 35 -44.62 1.83 -33.31
C MET A 35 -45.29 1.29 -32.03
N TYR A 36 -44.88 1.81 -30.86
CA TYR A 36 -45.40 1.39 -29.54
C TYR A 36 -46.44 2.35 -28.95
N GLY A 37 -46.90 3.32 -29.74
CA GLY A 37 -47.86 4.37 -29.36
C GLY A 37 -47.26 5.77 -29.47
N ASN A 38 -48.13 6.77 -29.53
CA ASN A 38 -47.77 8.20 -29.56
C ASN A 38 -48.32 8.92 -28.32
N GLY A 39 -47.62 9.95 -27.84
CA GLY A 39 -48.03 10.77 -26.69
C GLY A 39 -47.23 10.52 -25.42
N THR A 40 -47.55 11.27 -24.36
CA THR A 40 -46.80 11.29 -23.09
C THR A 40 -46.93 10.01 -22.27
N ASP A 41 -47.98 9.21 -22.50
CA ASP A 41 -48.30 8.03 -21.69
C ASP A 41 -47.57 6.75 -22.17
N VAL A 42 -46.83 6.84 -23.28
CA VAL A 42 -46.10 5.72 -23.89
C VAL A 42 -44.87 5.35 -23.06
N GLY A 43 -44.37 6.29 -22.25
CA GLY A 43 -43.23 6.10 -21.36
C GLY A 43 -41.92 6.70 -21.88
N GLY A 44 -41.97 7.71 -22.75
CA GLY A 44 -40.83 8.60 -23.01
C GLY A 44 -40.65 9.58 -21.85
N THR A 45 -39.41 9.90 -21.51
CA THR A 45 -39.08 10.80 -20.39
C THR A 45 -38.04 11.85 -20.74
N ASP A 46 -38.09 13.00 -20.06
CA ASP A 46 -36.98 13.96 -20.04
C ASP A 46 -35.88 13.53 -19.04
N ASN A 47 -34.81 14.32 -18.94
CA ASN A 47 -33.68 14.05 -18.01
C ASN A 47 -34.08 14.11 -16.53
N ALA A 48 -35.22 14.70 -16.19
CA ALA A 48 -35.77 14.76 -14.84
C ALA A 48 -36.76 13.62 -14.55
N GLY A 49 -37.01 12.74 -15.53
CA GLY A 49 -37.96 11.63 -15.42
C GLY A 49 -39.42 12.02 -15.65
N ASN A 50 -39.69 13.25 -16.13
CA ASN A 50 -41.06 13.65 -16.44
C ASN A 50 -41.51 13.02 -17.76
N PRO A 51 -42.77 12.57 -17.89
CA PRO A 51 -43.29 12.02 -19.13
C PRO A 51 -43.30 13.07 -20.24
N VAL A 52 -42.71 12.72 -21.38
CA VAL A 52 -42.71 13.54 -22.60
C VAL A 52 -43.02 12.64 -23.81
N ASP A 53 -43.45 13.26 -24.90
CA ASP A 53 -43.64 12.52 -26.15
C ASP A 53 -42.31 11.91 -26.62
N VAL A 54 -42.37 10.69 -27.14
CA VAL A 54 -41.21 9.85 -27.47
C VAL A 54 -40.27 10.52 -28.48
N GLN A 55 -40.81 11.36 -29.36
CA GLN A 55 -40.03 12.13 -30.35
C GLN A 55 -39.15 13.22 -29.71
N LYS A 56 -39.50 13.69 -28.51
CA LYS A 56 -38.76 14.71 -27.75
C LYS A 56 -38.11 14.13 -26.49
N ALA A 57 -38.24 12.83 -26.28
CA ALA A 57 -37.72 12.15 -25.11
C ALA A 57 -36.19 12.05 -25.17
N THR A 58 -35.56 12.31 -24.03
CA THR A 58 -34.12 12.07 -23.83
C THR A 58 -33.86 10.72 -23.15
N GLY A 59 -34.89 10.08 -22.60
CA GLY A 59 -34.85 8.72 -22.06
C GLY A 59 -36.18 7.98 -22.22
N VAL A 60 -36.21 6.71 -21.82
CA VAL A 60 -37.41 5.86 -21.84
C VAL A 60 -37.57 5.12 -20.51
N THR A 61 -38.81 4.85 -20.11
CA THR A 61 -39.08 4.03 -18.92
C THR A 61 -38.64 2.58 -19.15
N TYR A 62 -38.21 1.90 -18.08
CA TYR A 62 -37.85 0.48 -18.10
C TYR A 62 -38.94 -0.40 -18.72
N LYS A 63 -40.21 -0.11 -18.42
CA LYS A 63 -41.36 -0.84 -18.99
C LYS A 63 -41.45 -0.70 -20.50
N LEU A 64 -41.24 0.51 -21.04
CA LEU A 64 -41.22 0.74 -22.48
C LEU A 64 -40.02 0.03 -23.12
N CYS A 65 -38.83 0.11 -22.51
CA CYS A 65 -37.64 -0.56 -23.02
C CYS A 65 -37.81 -2.08 -23.11
N ILE A 66 -38.30 -2.74 -22.05
CA ILE A 66 -38.56 -4.20 -22.09
C ILE A 66 -39.65 -4.55 -23.11
N ARG A 67 -40.69 -3.72 -23.24
CA ARG A 67 -41.77 -3.95 -24.20
C ARG A 67 -41.29 -3.82 -25.64
N ALA A 68 -40.38 -2.89 -25.91
CA ALA A 68 -39.88 -2.61 -27.25
C ALA A 68 -38.68 -3.49 -27.63
N CYS A 69 -37.68 -3.57 -26.75
CA CYS A 69 -36.39 -4.20 -27.03
C CYS A 69 -36.24 -5.60 -26.41
N GLY A 70 -37.15 -5.99 -25.52
CA GLY A 70 -37.06 -7.25 -24.78
C GLY A 70 -36.07 -7.19 -23.61
N ALA A 71 -35.89 -8.33 -22.93
CA ALA A 71 -34.95 -8.47 -21.79
C ALA A 71 -33.54 -8.96 -22.22
N GLY A 72 -33.29 -9.04 -23.53
CA GLY A 72 -32.02 -9.47 -24.10
C GLY A 72 -30.91 -8.44 -23.92
N GLN A 73 -29.69 -8.85 -24.25
CA GLN A 73 -28.50 -7.98 -24.28
C GLN A 73 -28.05 -7.74 -25.71
N GLU A 74 -27.22 -6.72 -25.92
CA GLU A 74 -26.60 -6.55 -27.24
C GLU A 74 -25.72 -7.72 -27.66
N PRO A 75 -25.63 -8.00 -28.98
CA PRO A 75 -24.69 -8.97 -29.49
C PRO A 75 -23.26 -8.58 -29.16
N PHE A 76 -22.45 -9.55 -28.75
CA PHE A 76 -21.02 -9.35 -28.56
C PHE A 76 -20.35 -8.93 -29.88
N GLN A 77 -19.59 -7.83 -29.83
CA GLN A 77 -18.82 -7.33 -30.97
C GLN A 77 -17.31 -7.41 -30.68
N TRP A 78 -16.62 -8.35 -31.32
CA TRP A 78 -15.17 -8.52 -31.17
C TRP A 78 -14.36 -7.25 -31.48
N PRO A 79 -14.65 -6.47 -32.55
CA PRO A 79 -13.90 -5.25 -32.84
C PRO A 79 -14.00 -4.23 -31.71
N THR A 80 -15.21 -4.01 -31.18
CA THR A 80 -15.48 -3.11 -30.06
C THR A 80 -14.75 -3.56 -28.79
N PHE A 81 -14.87 -4.84 -28.44
CA PHE A 81 -14.14 -5.42 -27.30
C PHE A 81 -12.64 -5.22 -27.41
N SER A 82 -12.05 -5.60 -28.55
CA SER A 82 -10.60 -5.54 -28.76
C SER A 82 -10.07 -4.10 -28.69
N GLN A 83 -10.81 -3.15 -29.27
CA GLN A 83 -10.46 -1.73 -29.22
C GLN A 83 -10.54 -1.18 -27.80
N GLN A 84 -11.67 -1.39 -27.11
CA GLN A 84 -11.89 -0.86 -25.76
C GLN A 84 -10.91 -1.47 -24.73
N PHE A 85 -10.70 -2.79 -24.78
CA PHE A 85 -9.75 -3.48 -23.90
C PHE A 85 -8.32 -2.97 -24.10
N SER A 86 -7.89 -2.82 -25.36
CA SER A 86 -6.53 -2.37 -25.70
C SER A 86 -6.29 -0.91 -25.30
N SER A 87 -7.30 -0.05 -25.42
CA SER A 87 -7.18 1.38 -25.10
C SER A 87 -7.30 1.67 -23.61
N TRP A 88 -8.20 0.98 -22.89
CA TRP A 88 -8.61 1.38 -21.54
C TRP A 88 -8.19 0.44 -20.42
N VAL A 89 -7.71 -0.77 -20.72
CA VAL A 89 -7.27 -1.76 -19.69
C VAL A 89 -5.84 -2.22 -19.88
N LEU A 90 -5.45 -2.55 -21.11
CA LEU A 90 -4.13 -3.12 -21.39
C LEU A 90 -2.95 -2.28 -20.87
N PRO A 91 -2.94 -0.93 -20.98
CA PRO A 91 -1.85 -0.12 -20.42
C PRO A 91 -1.74 -0.26 -18.89
N TRP A 92 -2.87 -0.38 -18.20
CA TRP A 92 -2.91 -0.52 -16.74
C TRP A 92 -2.43 -1.88 -16.28
N LEU A 93 -2.76 -2.95 -17.02
CA LEU A 93 -2.20 -4.29 -16.79
C LEU A 93 -0.66 -4.28 -16.91
N ALA A 94 -0.12 -3.52 -17.87
CA ALA A 94 1.32 -3.34 -17.99
C ALA A 94 1.92 -2.66 -16.75
N LEU A 95 1.26 -1.65 -16.15
CA LEU A 95 1.72 -1.03 -14.91
C LEU A 95 1.64 -1.95 -13.69
N ILE A 96 0.62 -2.82 -13.60
CA ILE A 96 0.51 -3.80 -12.52
C ILE A 96 1.73 -4.73 -12.50
N SER A 97 2.25 -5.09 -13.67
CA SER A 97 3.49 -5.88 -13.78
C SER A 97 4.74 -5.19 -13.22
N GLN A 98 4.69 -3.85 -13.06
CA GLN A 98 5.80 -3.05 -12.54
C GLN A 98 5.71 -2.82 -11.02
N LEU A 99 4.68 -3.33 -10.34
CA LEU A 99 4.60 -3.22 -8.87
C LEU A 99 5.77 -3.99 -8.25
N PRO A 100 6.49 -3.41 -7.27
CA PRO A 100 7.63 -4.09 -6.68
C PRO A 100 7.19 -5.18 -5.72
N PHE A 101 7.66 -6.39 -5.99
CA PHE A 101 7.39 -7.56 -5.19
C PHE A 101 8.62 -7.87 -4.34
N GLY A 102 8.45 -7.87 -3.03
CA GLY A 102 9.57 -7.97 -2.08
C GLY A 102 10.03 -9.40 -1.78
N THR A 103 9.25 -10.40 -2.18
CA THR A 103 9.48 -11.81 -1.80
C THR A 103 9.88 -12.65 -3.00
N ASN A 104 10.68 -13.70 -2.75
CA ASN A 104 11.07 -14.65 -3.80
C ASN A 104 9.99 -15.70 -4.09
N ASP A 105 8.96 -15.77 -3.26
CA ASP A 105 7.90 -16.75 -3.38
C ASP A 105 6.78 -16.20 -4.28
N ILE A 106 6.53 -16.88 -5.39
CA ILE A 106 5.44 -16.59 -6.33
C ILE A 106 4.08 -16.39 -5.64
N PRO A 107 3.63 -17.24 -4.68
CA PRO A 107 2.31 -17.05 -4.07
C PRO A 107 2.20 -15.75 -3.28
N THR A 108 3.26 -15.35 -2.57
CA THR A 108 3.28 -14.11 -1.78
C THR A 108 3.32 -12.87 -2.67
N ASN A 109 3.99 -12.97 -3.83
CA ASN A 109 3.97 -11.92 -4.84
C ASN A 109 2.56 -11.77 -5.45
N LEU A 110 1.91 -12.88 -5.80
CA LEU A 110 0.54 -12.87 -6.30
C LEU A 110 -0.44 -12.31 -5.26
N GLU A 111 -0.29 -12.68 -3.99
CA GLU A 111 -1.08 -12.11 -2.89
C GLU A 111 -0.89 -10.59 -2.82
N SER A 112 0.34 -10.10 -2.94
CA SER A 112 0.63 -8.65 -2.94
C SER A 112 -0.09 -7.93 -4.10
N VAL A 113 -0.14 -8.53 -5.28
CA VAL A 113 -0.90 -8.00 -6.44
C VAL A 113 -2.39 -7.95 -6.13
N LEU A 114 -2.97 -9.05 -5.65
CA LEU A 114 -4.40 -9.13 -5.34
C LEU A 114 -4.79 -8.18 -4.18
N LEU A 115 -3.90 -7.95 -3.22
CA LEU A 115 -4.13 -6.95 -2.18
C LEU A 115 -4.14 -5.53 -2.74
N ALA A 116 -3.22 -5.21 -3.66
CA ALA A 116 -3.16 -3.90 -4.28
C ALA A 116 -4.36 -3.63 -5.21
N LEU A 117 -4.74 -4.60 -6.04
CA LEU A 117 -5.91 -4.49 -6.94
C LEU A 117 -7.23 -4.48 -6.17
N GLY A 118 -7.34 -5.34 -5.16
CA GLY A 118 -8.54 -5.47 -4.34
C GLY A 118 -8.74 -4.32 -3.38
N SER A 119 -7.68 -3.61 -3.00
CA SER A 119 -7.78 -2.38 -2.22
C SER A 119 -6.72 -1.35 -2.59
N PRO A 120 -7.01 -0.45 -3.54
CA PRO A 120 -6.09 0.63 -3.83
C PRO A 120 -5.99 1.63 -2.68
N VAL A 121 -6.99 1.73 -1.79
CA VAL A 121 -6.87 2.46 -0.51
C VAL A 121 -5.71 1.89 0.33
N LEU A 122 -5.62 0.56 0.48
CA LEU A 122 -4.54 -0.06 1.25
C LEU A 122 -3.17 0.18 0.61
N ALA A 123 -3.10 0.08 -0.72
CA ALA A 123 -1.89 0.37 -1.47
C ALA A 123 -1.44 1.84 -1.29
N ALA A 124 -2.36 2.78 -1.47
CA ALA A 124 -2.10 4.21 -1.35
C ALA A 124 -1.72 4.59 0.09
N TYR A 125 -2.42 4.02 1.07
CA TYR A 125 -2.09 4.15 2.49
C TYR A 125 -0.66 3.70 2.76
N SER A 126 -0.26 2.57 2.21
CA SER A 126 1.09 2.01 2.40
C SER A 126 2.19 2.88 1.80
N VAL A 127 1.96 3.48 0.62
CA VAL A 127 2.87 4.49 0.02
C VAL A 127 2.95 5.72 0.92
N ALA A 128 1.80 6.33 1.23
CA ALA A 128 1.73 7.57 1.99
C ALA A 128 2.39 7.43 3.37
N LEU A 129 2.11 6.31 4.06
CA LEU A 129 2.74 5.97 5.32
C LEU A 129 4.26 5.82 5.20
N THR A 130 4.77 5.28 4.11
CA THR A 130 6.21 5.19 3.86
C THR A 130 6.85 6.57 3.77
N VAL A 131 6.26 7.46 2.98
CA VAL A 131 6.78 8.83 2.81
C VAL A 131 6.71 9.61 4.13
N LEU A 132 5.59 9.53 4.84
CA LEU A 132 5.40 10.23 6.12
C LEU A 132 6.34 9.70 7.21
N ASN A 133 6.59 8.39 7.24
CA ASN A 133 7.55 7.80 8.16
C ASN A 133 8.99 8.22 7.85
N GLY A 134 9.40 8.23 6.59
CA GLY A 134 10.71 8.75 6.19
C GLY A 134 10.93 10.21 6.61
N ARG A 135 9.93 11.08 6.35
CA ARG A 135 9.96 12.48 6.81
C ARG A 135 10.04 12.60 8.33
N TRP A 136 9.28 11.77 9.04
CA TRP A 136 9.28 11.77 10.51
C TRP A 136 10.63 11.37 11.09
N VAL A 137 11.30 10.32 10.59
CA VAL A 137 12.64 9.95 11.07
C VAL A 137 13.63 11.08 10.80
N ALA A 138 13.63 11.64 9.59
CA ALA A 138 14.52 12.76 9.26
C ALA A 138 14.31 13.96 10.19
N ALA A 139 13.04 14.31 10.48
CA ALA A 139 12.70 15.39 11.41
C ALA A 139 13.12 15.07 12.85
N ARG A 140 12.93 13.82 13.31
CA ARG A 140 13.26 13.35 14.66
C ARG A 140 14.74 13.55 15.01
N PHE A 141 15.63 13.26 14.05
CA PHE A 141 17.08 13.36 14.22
C PHE A 141 17.68 14.71 13.78
N LYS A 142 16.87 15.67 13.32
CA LYS A 142 17.34 17.00 12.89
C LYS A 142 17.69 17.92 14.08
N HIS A 143 17.13 17.66 15.25
CA HIS A 143 17.29 18.51 16.44
C HIS A 143 18.74 18.54 16.94
N ARG A 144 19.16 19.63 17.60
CA ARG A 144 20.53 19.76 18.18
C ARG A 144 20.85 18.68 19.20
N ASP A 145 19.84 18.15 19.88
CA ASP A 145 19.98 17.05 20.86
C ASP A 145 20.42 15.71 20.24
N TYR A 146 20.74 15.68 18.95
CA TYR A 146 21.13 14.47 18.21
C TYR A 146 22.51 14.61 17.54
N GLU A 147 23.36 15.55 17.95
CA GLU A 147 24.72 15.70 17.42
C GLU A 147 25.59 14.46 17.71
N TRP A 148 25.59 13.51 16.76
CA TRP A 148 26.31 12.24 16.85
C TRP A 148 27.02 11.90 15.52
N PRO A 149 28.26 11.33 15.52
CA PRO A 149 29.06 11.11 14.30
C PRO A 149 28.34 10.27 13.24
N SER A 150 27.67 9.21 13.65
CA SER A 150 26.96 8.28 12.75
C SER A 150 25.49 8.63 12.52
N ARG A 151 25.03 9.81 12.95
CA ARG A 151 23.61 10.21 12.86
C ARG A 151 23.02 10.07 11.46
N LEU A 152 23.73 10.58 10.46
CA LEU A 152 23.24 10.57 9.07
C LEU A 152 23.09 9.14 8.54
N TYR A 153 24.05 8.26 8.86
CA TYR A 153 24.00 6.86 8.47
C TYR A 153 22.88 6.11 9.20
N ILE A 154 22.69 6.36 10.50
CA ILE A 154 21.58 5.78 11.28
C ILE A 154 20.23 6.17 10.67
N VAL A 155 20.00 7.44 10.37
CA VAL A 155 18.75 7.93 9.76
C VAL A 155 18.51 7.27 8.41
N ARG A 156 19.53 7.21 7.55
CA ARG A 156 19.43 6.58 6.22
C ARG A 156 19.18 5.07 6.32
N ALA A 157 19.83 4.38 7.24
CA ALA A 157 19.63 2.95 7.47
C ALA A 157 18.21 2.66 7.97
N LEU A 158 17.74 3.38 9.01
CA LEU A 158 16.39 3.20 9.56
C LEU A 158 15.30 3.52 8.54
N SER A 159 15.46 4.59 7.78
CA SER A 159 14.54 4.93 6.69
C SER A 159 14.54 3.86 5.60
N SER A 160 15.68 3.21 5.35
CA SER A 160 15.77 2.19 4.31
C SER A 160 15.24 0.83 4.75
N LEU A 161 15.31 0.53 6.04
CA LEU A 161 14.80 -0.71 6.63
C LEU A 161 13.32 -0.66 7.01
N GLN A 162 12.59 0.39 6.62
CA GLN A 162 11.16 0.53 6.94
C GLN A 162 10.31 -0.63 6.40
N GLN A 163 10.67 -1.17 5.23
CA GLN A 163 9.95 -2.29 4.62
C GLN A 163 10.41 -3.66 5.14
N ALA A 164 11.44 -3.71 5.98
CA ALA A 164 11.99 -4.95 6.50
C ALA A 164 11.39 -5.30 7.88
N PRO A 165 11.22 -6.59 8.22
CA PRO A 165 10.82 -7.04 9.55
C PRO A 165 11.97 -6.89 10.56
N LEU A 166 12.40 -5.63 10.79
CA LEU A 166 13.53 -5.30 11.65
C LEU A 166 13.21 -5.63 13.12
N ARG A 167 14.20 -6.22 13.78
CA ARG A 167 14.23 -6.45 15.23
C ARG A 167 15.52 -5.90 15.80
N ILE A 168 15.41 -5.38 17.01
CA ILE A 168 16.52 -4.80 17.74
C ILE A 168 16.64 -5.47 19.10
N ASP A 169 17.88 -5.69 19.53
CA ASP A 169 18.20 -6.13 20.88
C ASP A 169 17.90 -5.01 21.88
N LYS A 170 17.15 -5.30 22.93
CA LYS A 170 16.75 -4.31 23.94
C LYS A 170 17.86 -4.04 24.99
N GLY A 171 19.04 -4.64 24.83
CA GLY A 171 20.07 -4.68 25.85
C GLY A 171 21.39 -4.05 25.41
N SER A 172 22.48 -4.75 25.72
CA SER A 172 23.84 -4.26 25.57
C SER A 172 24.33 -4.19 24.14
N MET A 173 23.80 -5.02 23.24
CA MET A 173 24.28 -5.10 21.87
C MET A 173 23.94 -3.81 21.12
N LEU A 174 22.71 -3.32 21.28
CA LEU A 174 22.27 -2.06 20.66
C LEU A 174 23.06 -0.86 21.17
N SER A 175 23.25 -0.77 22.49
CA SER A 175 24.02 0.33 23.09
C SER A 175 25.48 0.32 22.59
N SER A 176 26.09 -0.86 22.51
CA SER A 176 27.43 -1.02 21.93
C SER A 176 27.49 -0.62 20.45
N LEU A 177 26.49 -1.01 19.66
CA LEU A 177 26.40 -0.69 18.25
C LEU A 177 26.34 0.83 17.98
N ILE A 178 25.68 1.59 18.86
CA ILE A 178 25.51 3.04 18.69
C ILE A 178 26.71 3.82 19.26
N ILE A 179 27.20 3.42 20.43
CA ILE A 179 28.15 4.22 21.21
C ILE A 179 29.59 4.00 20.74
N LEU A 180 30.01 2.75 20.52
CA LEU A 180 31.41 2.44 20.23
C LEU A 180 31.85 3.03 18.88
N PRO A 181 33.06 3.63 18.80
CA PRO A 181 33.54 4.27 17.57
C PRO A 181 33.83 3.26 16.44
N GLN A 182 34.18 2.01 16.76
CA GLN A 182 34.42 0.97 15.76
C GLN A 182 33.18 0.68 14.90
N ASN A 183 31.99 0.92 15.46
CA ASN A 183 30.71 0.67 14.80
C ASN A 183 30.26 1.82 13.88
N ASP A 184 31.01 2.93 13.78
CA ASP A 184 30.69 3.96 12.81
C ASP A 184 30.79 3.42 11.37
N LYS A 185 31.82 2.61 11.10
CA LYS A 185 31.98 1.89 9.82
C LYS A 185 30.87 0.89 9.55
N TRP A 186 30.28 0.31 10.60
CA TRP A 186 29.16 -0.61 10.46
C TRP A 186 27.93 0.09 9.85
N TRP A 187 27.61 1.30 10.32
CA TRP A 187 26.48 2.08 9.80
C TRP A 187 26.75 2.58 8.39
N GLU A 188 27.97 3.01 8.11
CA GLU A 188 28.40 3.41 6.77
C GLU A 188 28.27 2.25 5.77
N GLU A 189 28.80 1.07 6.11
CA GLU A 189 28.73 -0.13 5.27
C GLU A 189 27.28 -0.60 5.06
N LEU A 190 26.45 -0.56 6.10
CA LEU A 190 25.04 -0.91 5.98
C LEU A 190 24.33 0.03 4.99
N VAL A 191 24.57 1.34 5.08
CA VAL A 191 23.96 2.31 4.16
C VAL A 191 24.48 2.09 2.74
N ALA A 192 25.79 1.90 2.55
CA ALA A 192 26.37 1.62 1.24
C ALA A 192 25.77 0.36 0.59
N ARG A 193 25.51 -0.68 1.40
CA ARG A 193 24.85 -1.91 0.96
C ARG A 193 23.33 -1.81 0.80
N LEU A 194 22.69 -0.78 1.33
CA LEU A 194 21.25 -0.54 1.14
C LEU A 194 20.96 0.48 0.04
N ASP A 195 21.94 1.33 -0.29
CA ASP A 195 21.86 2.38 -1.30
C ASP A 195 22.16 1.82 -2.70
N TYR A 196 21.29 0.94 -3.18
CA TYR A 196 21.40 0.40 -4.53
C TYR A 196 20.98 1.44 -5.56
N THR A 197 21.89 1.76 -6.48
CA THR A 197 21.82 2.87 -7.45
C THR A 197 20.81 2.70 -8.60
N HIS A 198 20.00 1.65 -8.64
CA HIS A 198 18.95 1.47 -9.66
C HIS A 198 17.56 1.28 -9.02
N THR A 199 16.97 2.37 -8.55
CA THR A 199 15.55 2.44 -8.12
C THR A 199 14.58 2.39 -9.31
N TRP A 200 15.04 2.75 -10.52
CA TRP A 200 14.22 2.81 -11.74
C TRP A 200 14.83 1.83 -12.75
N SER A 201 14.12 0.74 -13.08
CA SER A 201 14.43 0.00 -14.30
C SER A 201 13.98 0.85 -15.48
N ILE A 202 14.80 0.94 -16.53
CA ILE A 202 14.47 1.71 -17.75
C ILE A 202 13.10 1.25 -18.29
N SER A 203 12.78 -0.04 -18.15
CA SER A 203 11.47 -0.61 -18.50
C SER A 203 10.33 0.00 -17.70
N ALA A 204 10.45 0.15 -16.38
CA ALA A 204 9.39 0.71 -15.56
C ALA A 204 9.13 2.19 -15.91
N VAL A 205 10.19 2.97 -16.14
CA VAL A 205 10.06 4.38 -16.56
C VAL A 205 9.33 4.49 -17.90
N THR A 206 9.77 3.67 -18.86
CA THR A 206 9.24 3.66 -20.22
C THR A 206 7.78 3.24 -20.21
N SER A 207 7.41 2.24 -19.41
CA SER A 207 6.01 1.82 -19.22
C SER A 207 5.15 2.94 -18.64
N ILE A 208 5.61 3.66 -17.61
CA ILE A 208 4.87 4.79 -17.02
C ILE A 208 4.65 5.89 -18.06
N ILE A 209 5.70 6.27 -18.80
CA ILE A 209 5.60 7.28 -19.86
C ILE A 209 4.58 6.83 -20.92
N TRP A 210 4.66 5.58 -21.38
CA TRP A 210 3.72 5.06 -22.37
C TRP A 210 2.29 5.02 -21.87
N VAL A 211 2.02 4.66 -20.61
CA VAL A 211 0.66 4.70 -20.07
C VAL A 211 0.14 6.14 -20.01
N VAL A 212 0.96 7.11 -19.61
CA VAL A 212 0.56 8.52 -19.58
C VAL A 212 0.26 9.03 -20.99
N VAL A 213 1.14 8.75 -21.96
CA VAL A 213 0.94 9.13 -23.36
C VAL A 213 -0.32 8.46 -23.93
N ALA A 214 -0.48 7.15 -23.72
CA ALA A 214 -1.65 6.41 -24.17
C ALA A 214 -2.93 7.00 -23.57
N TYR A 215 -2.97 7.24 -22.26
CA TYR A 215 -4.14 7.84 -21.60
C TYR A 215 -4.48 9.23 -22.16
N ILE A 216 -3.48 10.11 -22.34
CA ILE A 216 -3.70 11.44 -22.91
C ILE A 216 -4.24 11.34 -24.34
N LEU A 217 -3.67 10.46 -25.17
CA LEU A 217 -4.13 10.25 -26.54
C LEU A 217 -5.55 9.69 -26.58
N THR A 218 -5.88 8.71 -25.73
CA THR A 218 -7.23 8.12 -25.66
C THR A 218 -8.27 9.16 -25.20
N VAL A 219 -7.93 10.00 -24.23
CA VAL A 219 -8.80 11.11 -23.79
C VAL A 219 -8.93 12.17 -24.88
N ALA A 220 -7.85 12.49 -25.61
CA ALA A 220 -7.93 13.44 -26.72
C ALA A 220 -8.83 12.90 -27.85
N ASP A 221 -8.69 11.63 -28.20
CA ASP A 221 -9.53 10.95 -29.19
C ASP A 221 -11.02 10.98 -28.79
N SER A 222 -11.34 10.79 -27.50
CA SER A 222 -12.72 10.85 -27.03
C SER A 222 -13.35 12.24 -27.17
N PHE A 223 -12.57 13.33 -27.19
CA PHE A 223 -13.06 14.69 -27.43
C PHE A 223 -13.16 15.05 -28.92
N VAL A 224 -12.42 14.37 -29.79
CA VAL A 224 -12.39 14.63 -31.24
C VAL A 224 -13.42 13.77 -31.99
N GLY A 225 -13.82 12.62 -31.43
CA GLY A 225 -14.89 11.77 -31.96
C GLY A 225 -16.29 12.38 -31.85
N ASN A 226 -17.24 11.89 -32.66
CA ASN A 226 -18.65 12.29 -32.56
C ASN A 226 -19.20 11.92 -31.16
N ILE A 227 -19.72 12.93 -30.44
CA ILE A 227 -20.28 12.83 -29.08
C ILE A 227 -21.46 11.82 -28.98
N SER A 228 -22.00 11.36 -30.12
CA SER A 228 -23.13 10.44 -30.21
C SER A 228 -22.79 8.95 -29.99
N ASP A 229 -21.51 8.56 -29.96
CA ASP A 229 -21.14 7.15 -29.83
C ASP A 229 -21.01 6.78 -28.34
N THR A 230 -22.08 6.22 -27.77
CA THR A 230 -22.17 5.69 -26.39
C THR A 230 -20.99 4.78 -26.02
N VAL A 231 -20.44 4.08 -27.02
CA VAL A 231 -19.28 3.18 -26.93
C VAL A 231 -18.02 3.85 -26.33
N ASN A 232 -17.85 5.16 -26.47
CA ASN A 232 -16.68 5.87 -25.94
C ASN A 232 -16.81 6.29 -24.46
N PHE A 233 -18.03 6.48 -23.96
CA PHE A 233 -18.27 6.92 -22.57
C PHE A 233 -17.92 5.82 -21.57
N ASP A 234 -18.21 4.57 -21.90
CA ASP A 234 -17.95 3.42 -21.05
C ASP A 234 -16.45 3.16 -20.85
N GLY A 235 -15.66 3.29 -21.91
CA GLY A 235 -14.21 3.14 -21.85
C GLY A 235 -13.53 4.22 -21.00
N GLN A 236 -13.97 5.48 -21.12
CA GLN A 236 -13.38 6.61 -20.38
C GLN A 236 -13.50 6.46 -18.86
N ALA A 237 -14.63 5.93 -18.39
CA ALA A 237 -14.84 5.66 -16.98
C ALA A 237 -13.84 4.62 -16.45
N ILE A 238 -13.61 3.54 -17.21
CA ILE A 238 -12.61 2.52 -16.85
C ILE A 238 -11.20 3.12 -16.80
N GLY A 239 -10.82 3.94 -17.79
CA GLY A 239 -9.53 4.63 -17.77
C GLY A 239 -9.32 5.48 -16.52
N SER A 240 -10.36 6.21 -16.10
CA SER A 240 -10.35 7.06 -14.91
C SER A 240 -10.24 6.24 -13.61
N LEU A 241 -10.84 5.06 -13.58
CA LEU A 241 -10.77 4.14 -12.44
C LEU A 241 -9.33 3.74 -12.15
N TRP A 242 -8.55 3.42 -13.19
CA TRP A 242 -7.20 2.87 -13.02
C TRP A 242 -6.12 3.93 -12.78
N LEU A 243 -6.44 5.23 -12.84
CA LEU A 243 -5.49 6.33 -12.64
C LEU A 243 -4.74 6.28 -11.31
N TRP A 244 -5.30 5.63 -10.28
CA TRP A 244 -4.63 5.46 -8.99
C TRP A 244 -3.32 4.66 -9.11
N LEU A 245 -3.17 3.82 -10.14
CA LEU A 245 -1.95 3.04 -10.35
C LEU A 245 -0.72 3.92 -10.56
N LEU A 246 -0.85 5.08 -11.22
CA LEU A 246 0.29 5.96 -11.50
C LEU A 246 1.01 6.44 -10.22
N PRO A 247 0.34 7.12 -9.27
CA PRO A 247 0.99 7.55 -8.03
C PRO A 247 1.45 6.38 -7.15
N ILE A 248 0.76 5.22 -7.20
CA ILE A 248 1.16 4.05 -6.40
C ILE A 248 2.43 3.39 -6.97
N VAL A 249 2.45 3.08 -8.27
CA VAL A 249 3.60 2.48 -8.94
C VAL A 249 4.81 3.40 -8.84
N THR A 250 4.64 4.69 -9.14
CA THR A 250 5.74 5.67 -9.03
C THR A 250 6.27 5.78 -7.60
N GLY A 251 5.39 5.87 -6.61
CA GLY A 251 5.77 5.92 -5.20
C GLY A 251 6.48 4.65 -4.72
N TRP A 252 5.99 3.47 -5.11
CA TRP A 252 6.58 2.19 -4.74
C TRP A 252 7.91 1.91 -5.46
N LEU A 253 8.08 2.33 -6.73
CA LEU A 253 9.37 2.21 -7.42
C LEU A 253 10.47 3.02 -6.71
N GLN A 254 10.15 4.21 -6.21
CA GLN A 254 11.09 4.99 -5.39
C GLN A 254 11.48 4.26 -4.08
N ILE A 255 10.66 3.32 -3.62
CA ILE A 255 10.87 2.52 -2.40
C ILE A 255 11.51 1.15 -2.74
N SER A 256 11.42 0.69 -3.99
CA SER A 256 11.54 -0.71 -4.42
C SER A 256 12.86 -1.44 -4.15
N PRO A 257 14.07 -0.85 -4.25
CA PRO A 257 15.29 -1.62 -3.96
C PRO A 257 15.38 -2.08 -2.51
N LYS A 258 14.61 -1.44 -1.63
CA LYS A 258 14.64 -1.62 -0.17
C LYS A 258 13.63 -2.66 0.33
N CYS A 259 12.81 -3.23 -0.57
CA CYS A 259 11.86 -4.30 -0.24
C CYS A 259 12.34 -5.71 -0.67
N ASP A 260 13.47 -5.83 -1.37
CA ASP A 260 14.05 -7.13 -1.76
C ASP A 260 14.57 -7.88 -0.52
N SER A 261 13.89 -8.96 -0.13
CA SER A 261 14.16 -9.67 1.12
C SER A 261 15.57 -10.26 1.19
N ASP A 262 16.11 -10.76 0.07
CA ASP A 262 17.43 -11.38 0.05
C ASP A 262 18.54 -10.36 0.11
N LYS A 263 18.41 -9.26 -0.63
CA LYS A 263 19.40 -8.17 -0.58
C LYS A 263 19.45 -7.52 0.78
N VAL A 264 18.30 -7.26 1.40
CA VAL A 264 18.23 -6.65 2.73
C VAL A 264 18.78 -7.61 3.79
N LYS A 265 18.49 -8.92 3.66
CA LYS A 265 19.05 -9.96 4.53
C LYS A 265 20.57 -10.07 4.41
N GLU A 266 21.10 -10.08 3.19
CA GLU A 266 22.53 -10.14 2.95
C GLU A 266 23.24 -8.87 3.43
N ALA A 267 22.66 -7.69 3.20
CA ALA A 267 23.18 -6.42 3.70
C ALA A 267 23.32 -6.44 5.23
N ILE A 268 22.26 -6.82 5.96
CA ILE A 268 22.31 -6.90 7.43
C ILE A 268 23.29 -7.98 7.90
N LYS A 269 23.31 -9.15 7.27
CA LYS A 269 24.22 -10.24 7.64
C LYS A 269 25.68 -9.80 7.51
N ARG A 270 26.05 -9.17 6.39
CA ARG A 270 27.42 -8.69 6.14
C ARG A 270 27.82 -7.55 7.06
N SER A 271 26.93 -6.58 7.30
CA SER A 271 27.21 -5.54 8.28
C SER A 271 27.43 -6.15 9.67
N ASN A 272 26.58 -7.10 10.11
CA ASN A 272 26.72 -7.77 11.40
C ASN A 272 28.05 -8.52 11.60
N GLU A 273 28.73 -8.94 10.54
CA GLU A 273 30.09 -9.52 10.62
C GLU A 273 31.13 -8.50 11.11
N MET A 274 30.85 -7.20 11.01
CA MET A 274 31.74 -6.09 11.42
C MET A 274 31.37 -5.45 12.76
N ALA A 275 30.32 -5.93 13.43
CA ALA A 275 29.83 -5.31 14.66
C ALA A 275 30.77 -5.58 15.84
N TRP A 276 31.03 -4.55 16.66
CA TRP A 276 31.80 -4.62 17.89
C TRP A 276 30.92 -4.47 19.13
N VAL A 277 31.26 -5.19 20.19
CA VAL A 277 30.51 -5.23 21.45
C VAL A 277 31.45 -4.91 22.60
N ALA A 278 30.99 -4.10 23.56
CA ALA A 278 31.74 -3.80 24.76
C ALA A 278 31.76 -5.02 25.69
N THR A 279 32.92 -5.33 26.27
CA THR A 279 33.06 -6.45 27.22
C THR A 279 33.17 -5.94 28.66
N PRO A 280 32.92 -6.81 29.66
CA PRO A 280 33.22 -6.48 31.06
C PRO A 280 34.71 -6.18 31.30
N ASN A 281 35.60 -6.71 30.45
CA ASN A 281 37.05 -6.63 30.62
C ASN A 281 37.68 -5.37 30.00
N GLY A 282 36.87 -4.51 29.36
CA GLY A 282 37.27 -3.18 28.89
C GLY A 282 37.64 -3.10 27.41
N GLU A 283 38.15 -4.18 26.84
CA GLU A 283 38.44 -4.23 25.40
C GLU A 283 37.18 -4.62 24.60
N PRO A 284 36.76 -3.80 23.62
CA PRO A 284 35.72 -4.19 22.69
C PRO A 284 36.16 -5.41 21.89
N VAL A 285 35.24 -6.34 21.63
CA VAL A 285 35.50 -7.52 20.78
C VAL A 285 34.46 -7.62 19.67
N LEU A 286 34.78 -8.35 18.61
CA LEU A 286 33.84 -8.61 17.52
C LEU A 286 32.61 -9.38 18.03
N ALA A 287 31.41 -8.99 17.61
CA ALA A 287 30.17 -9.67 17.99
C ALA A 287 30.17 -11.16 17.58
N THR A 288 30.83 -11.50 16.47
CA THR A 288 30.91 -12.88 15.98
C THR A 288 31.67 -13.82 16.91
N SER A 289 32.54 -13.31 17.78
CA SER A 289 33.27 -14.13 18.78
C SER A 289 32.43 -14.44 20.02
N LEU A 290 31.39 -13.64 20.32
CA LEU A 290 30.62 -13.66 21.57
C LEU A 290 29.27 -14.43 21.48
N HIS A 291 29.14 -15.41 20.57
CA HIS A 291 27.88 -16.03 20.12
C HIS A 291 27.03 -15.14 19.19
N ARG A 292 26.24 -15.77 18.32
CA ARG A 292 25.45 -15.19 17.18
C ARG A 292 24.35 -14.16 17.54
N ARG A 293 24.43 -13.42 18.64
CA ARG A 293 23.45 -12.37 18.96
C ARG A 293 23.92 -11.04 18.38
N CYS A 294 23.16 -10.53 17.42
CA CYS A 294 23.41 -9.25 16.77
C CYS A 294 22.48 -8.18 17.35
N ALA A 295 22.92 -6.92 17.35
CA ALA A 295 22.09 -5.80 17.77
C ALA A 295 20.85 -5.61 16.86
N LEU A 296 21.01 -5.85 15.56
CA LEU A 296 19.96 -5.73 14.55
C LEU A 296 19.84 -7.04 13.76
N TRP A 297 18.62 -7.53 13.58
CA TRP A 297 18.34 -8.70 12.74
C TRP A 297 16.96 -8.63 12.09
N LEU A 298 16.73 -9.49 11.09
CA LEU A 298 15.45 -9.62 10.41
C LEU A 298 14.72 -10.87 10.87
N GLU A 299 13.44 -10.75 11.21
CA GLU A 299 12.58 -11.89 11.56
C GLU A 299 11.84 -12.41 10.31
N LEU A 300 12.54 -13.19 9.47
CA LEU A 300 12.00 -13.74 8.20
C LEU A 300 11.49 -15.20 8.31
N GLY A 301 11.71 -15.87 9.45
CA GLY A 301 11.38 -17.29 9.63
C GLY A 301 9.90 -17.59 9.91
N HIS A 302 9.53 -18.87 9.87
CA HIS A 302 8.20 -19.34 10.27
C HIS A 302 8.03 -19.16 11.79
N GLY A 303 6.91 -18.57 12.20
CA GLY A 303 6.62 -18.27 13.60
C GLY A 303 5.18 -17.78 13.77
N ASP A 304 4.92 -16.97 14.79
CA ASP A 304 3.59 -16.49 15.17
C ASP A 304 2.72 -16.00 13.98
N ALA A 305 1.52 -16.59 13.82
CA ALA A 305 0.50 -16.22 12.82
C ALA A 305 0.04 -14.75 12.95
N LEU A 306 0.13 -14.16 14.14
CA LEU A 306 -0.19 -12.75 14.36
C LEU A 306 0.76 -11.81 13.59
N ARG A 307 1.99 -12.27 13.28
CA ARG A 307 3.05 -11.50 12.60
C ARG A 307 3.26 -11.88 11.14
N GLU A 308 2.38 -12.69 10.55
CA GLU A 308 2.55 -13.20 9.18
C GLU A 308 2.83 -12.08 8.16
N ASP A 309 2.02 -11.03 8.17
CA ASP A 309 2.17 -9.88 7.26
C ASP A 309 3.40 -9.03 7.56
N GLU A 310 3.83 -8.95 8.83
CA GLU A 310 5.01 -8.15 9.22
C GLU A 310 6.26 -8.64 8.50
N ARG A 311 6.35 -9.95 8.25
CA ARG A 311 7.49 -10.62 7.60
C ARG A 311 7.58 -10.33 6.11
N CYS A 312 6.46 -10.00 5.48
CA CYS A 312 6.39 -9.80 4.04
C CYS A 312 6.96 -8.43 3.67
N THR A 313 8.12 -8.39 3.01
CA THR A 313 8.83 -7.14 2.72
C THR A 313 8.17 -6.28 1.64
N ALA A 314 7.19 -6.80 0.90
CA ALA A 314 6.48 -6.04 -0.12
C ALA A 314 5.81 -4.78 0.49
N PRO A 315 5.82 -3.64 -0.22
CA PRO A 315 5.37 -2.36 0.34
C PRO A 315 3.91 -2.35 0.80
N ILE A 316 3.04 -3.15 0.18
CA ILE A 316 1.62 -3.27 0.54
C ILE A 316 1.42 -3.72 1.99
N TYR A 317 2.38 -4.44 2.59
CA TYR A 317 2.28 -4.92 3.98
C TYR A 317 2.78 -3.92 5.03
N ASN A 318 3.18 -2.71 4.63
CA ASN A 318 3.73 -1.69 5.54
C ASN A 318 2.76 -1.32 6.69
N TYR A 319 1.44 -1.49 6.51
CA TYR A 319 0.45 -1.30 7.58
C TYR A 319 0.70 -2.19 8.80
N SER A 320 1.24 -3.39 8.61
CA SER A 320 1.49 -4.35 9.69
C SER A 320 2.72 -3.98 10.53
N ARG A 321 3.72 -3.32 9.92
CA ARG A 321 5.01 -2.99 10.54
C ARG A 321 5.05 -1.65 11.26
N LEU A 322 4.09 -0.77 10.99
CA LEU A 322 4.09 0.63 11.43
C LEU A 322 4.52 0.80 12.89
N PHE A 323 3.76 0.21 13.81
CA PHE A 323 3.96 0.45 15.24
C PHE A 323 5.27 -0.10 15.73
N GLN A 324 5.62 -1.30 15.27
CA GLN A 324 6.84 -1.95 15.70
C GLN A 324 8.07 -1.23 15.18
N TRP A 325 8.12 -0.90 13.89
CA TRP A 325 9.25 -0.16 13.32
C TRP A 325 9.43 1.20 14.02
N VAL A 326 8.33 1.91 14.32
CA VAL A 326 8.40 3.17 15.07
C VAL A 326 8.96 2.97 16.47
N GLN A 327 8.55 1.91 17.20
CA GLN A 327 9.14 1.59 18.51
C GLN A 327 10.65 1.34 18.40
N GLN A 328 11.09 0.64 17.36
CA GLN A 328 12.51 0.38 17.11
C GLN A 328 13.29 1.67 16.84
N VAL A 329 12.75 2.57 16.01
CA VAL A 329 13.34 3.88 15.77
C VAL A 329 13.42 4.70 17.06
N GLU A 330 12.36 4.71 17.88
CA GLU A 330 12.38 5.46 19.14
C GLU A 330 13.45 4.93 20.10
N GLN A 331 13.65 3.61 20.20
CA GLN A 331 14.74 3.02 21.00
C GLN A 331 16.12 3.50 20.54
N VAL A 332 16.40 3.43 19.23
CA VAL A 332 17.66 3.92 18.66
C VAL A 332 17.79 5.43 18.91
N SER A 333 16.74 6.19 18.69
CA SER A 333 16.74 7.64 18.86
C SER A 333 17.01 8.05 20.32
N ASN A 334 16.51 7.27 21.29
CA ASN A 334 16.74 7.56 22.70
C ASN A 334 18.20 7.36 23.07
N ILE A 335 18.83 6.27 22.63
CA ILE A 335 20.25 6.02 22.88
C ILE A 335 21.10 7.11 22.23
N VAL A 336 20.83 7.47 20.97
CA VAL A 336 21.56 8.53 20.26
C VAL A 336 21.40 9.88 20.96
N ARG A 337 20.18 10.20 21.43
CA ARG A 337 19.91 11.45 22.16
C ARG A 337 20.67 11.51 23.48
N ASN A 338 20.62 10.44 24.27
CA ASN A 338 21.33 10.37 25.55
C ASN A 338 22.84 10.51 25.34
N ALA A 339 23.38 9.79 24.35
CA ALA A 339 24.78 9.88 23.99
C ALA A 339 25.17 11.30 23.53
N SER A 340 24.30 11.97 22.76
CA SER A 340 24.53 13.35 22.32
C SER A 340 24.50 14.36 23.47
N HIS A 341 23.60 14.19 24.46
CA HIS A 341 23.60 15.01 25.67
C HIS A 341 24.87 14.82 26.51
N HIS A 342 25.35 13.59 26.66
CA HIS A 342 26.61 13.35 27.36
C HIS A 342 27.79 14.02 26.67
N VAL A 343 27.79 14.09 25.34
CA VAL A 343 28.80 14.80 24.55
C VAL A 343 28.70 16.30 24.74
N SER A 344 27.49 16.88 24.76
CA SER A 344 27.31 18.32 25.01
C SER A 344 27.76 18.73 26.42
N ASP A 345 27.66 17.81 27.38
CA ASP A 345 28.09 18.01 28.76
C ASP A 345 29.59 17.67 28.96
N TYR A 346 30.32 17.34 27.89
CA TYR A 346 31.73 16.93 27.93
C TYR A 346 31.97 15.73 28.87
N THR A 347 31.04 14.78 28.90
CA THR A 347 31.15 13.56 29.71
C THR A 347 31.56 12.37 28.84
N PRO A 348 32.71 11.72 29.10
CA PRO A 348 33.11 10.51 28.39
C PRO A 348 32.35 9.28 28.92
N VAL A 349 32.35 8.22 28.12
CA VAL A 349 31.71 6.93 28.48
C VAL A 349 32.32 6.35 29.75
N THR A 350 33.65 6.36 29.87
CA THR A 350 34.34 5.84 31.05
C THR A 350 34.29 6.87 32.19
N PRO A 351 33.73 6.52 33.36
CA PRO A 351 33.73 7.39 34.53
C PRO A 351 35.15 7.79 34.93
N TYR A 352 35.28 9.01 35.45
CA TYR A 352 36.54 9.59 35.94
C TYR A 352 37.63 9.83 34.88
N GLN A 353 37.40 9.45 33.61
CA GLN A 353 38.23 9.91 32.51
C GLN A 353 37.94 11.40 32.26
N ALA A 354 38.99 12.21 32.07
CA ALA A 354 38.82 13.58 31.61
C ALA A 354 38.38 13.60 30.13
N TRP A 355 37.48 14.51 29.77
CA TRP A 355 37.12 14.70 28.37
C TRP A 355 38.35 15.07 27.55
N ILE A 356 38.63 14.30 26.51
CA ILE A 356 39.72 14.60 25.59
C ILE A 356 39.16 15.55 24.52
N PRO A 357 39.58 16.84 24.50
CA PRO A 357 39.18 17.76 23.45
C PRO A 357 39.77 17.31 22.11
N GLU A 358 39.08 17.63 21.02
CA GLU A 358 39.47 17.20 19.68
C GLU A 358 40.08 18.35 18.86
N GLU A 359 40.86 18.01 17.83
CA GLU A 359 41.50 18.97 16.92
C GLU A 359 40.63 19.39 15.71
N HIS A 360 39.49 18.74 15.41
CA HIS A 360 38.78 18.94 14.13
C HIS A 360 37.24 18.88 14.20
N GLY A 361 36.64 19.13 15.38
CA GLY A 361 35.18 19.26 15.54
C GLY A 361 34.38 17.94 15.51
N LYS A 362 35.04 16.80 15.61
CA LYS A 362 34.46 15.46 15.81
C LYS A 362 34.69 14.99 17.26
N ILE A 363 34.04 13.90 17.64
CA ILE A 363 34.18 13.32 18.99
C ILE A 363 35.40 12.40 19.01
N HIS A 364 36.36 12.68 19.89
CA HIS A 364 37.55 11.86 20.04
C HIS A 364 37.17 10.39 20.38
N PRO A 365 37.66 9.37 19.64
CA PRO A 365 37.23 7.98 19.82
C PRO A 365 37.38 7.44 21.24
N LYS A 366 38.43 7.85 21.97
CA LYS A 366 38.65 7.44 23.37
C LYS A 366 37.58 7.93 24.35
N ASN A 367 36.80 8.97 24.01
CA ASN A 367 35.69 9.40 24.86
C ASN A 367 34.47 8.48 24.72
N ARG A 368 34.45 7.61 23.69
CA ARG A 368 33.35 6.69 23.34
C ARG A 368 33.64 5.23 23.67
N ILE A 369 34.72 4.95 24.40
CA ILE A 369 35.14 3.60 24.79
C ILE A 369 34.92 3.41 26.29
N GLY A 370 34.46 2.23 26.68
CA GLY A 370 34.33 1.81 28.07
C GLY A 370 33.90 0.36 28.20
N ILE A 371 33.89 -0.15 29.43
CA ILE A 371 33.33 -1.47 29.74
C ILE A 371 31.83 -1.52 29.46
N LEU A 372 31.28 -2.73 29.38
CA LEU A 372 29.87 -2.98 29.09
C LEU A 372 28.89 -2.15 29.93
N SER A 373 29.10 -2.04 31.24
CA SER A 373 28.23 -1.27 32.15
C SER A 373 28.28 0.22 31.88
N HIS A 374 29.46 0.76 31.54
CA HIS A 374 29.64 2.17 31.19
C HIS A 374 28.90 2.51 29.90
N VAL A 375 29.06 1.68 28.87
CA VAL A 375 28.37 1.86 27.58
C VAL A 375 26.85 1.77 27.75
N LEU A 376 26.36 0.80 28.52
CA LEU A 376 24.94 0.70 28.84
C LEU A 376 24.42 1.95 29.54
N ASN A 377 25.11 2.41 30.58
CA ASN A 377 24.71 3.60 31.33
C ASN A 377 24.74 4.86 30.47
N TYR A 378 25.71 5.00 29.58
CA TYR A 378 25.83 6.13 28.66
C TYR A 378 24.68 6.23 27.66
N GLY A 379 24.17 5.07 27.20
CA GLY A 379 22.98 5.00 26.35
C GLY A 379 21.66 5.09 27.13
N SER A 380 21.70 4.83 28.44
CA SER A 380 20.54 4.80 29.33
C SER A 380 20.32 6.16 29.96
N GLY A 381 19.38 6.94 29.41
CA GLY A 381 19.02 8.24 29.97
C GLY A 381 18.22 8.13 31.26
N ARG A 382 18.03 9.26 31.95
CA ARG A 382 17.00 9.39 32.99
C ARG A 382 15.67 8.89 32.41
N PRO A 383 14.91 8.03 33.11
CA PRO A 383 13.62 7.57 32.62
C PRO A 383 12.76 8.82 32.37
N LEU A 384 12.45 9.09 31.10
CA LEU A 384 11.50 10.13 30.77
C LEU A 384 10.18 9.74 31.44
N LEU A 385 9.68 10.61 32.30
CA LEU A 385 8.35 10.57 32.93
C LEU A 385 7.19 10.59 31.91
N HIS A 386 7.46 10.39 30.62
CA HIS A 386 6.43 9.97 29.68
C HIS A 386 6.16 8.49 29.93
N GLY A 387 5.23 8.27 30.86
CA GLY A 387 4.54 7.00 30.99
C GLY A 387 4.17 6.49 29.61
N SER A 388 4.34 5.19 29.44
CA SER A 388 3.96 4.38 28.30
C SER A 388 2.53 4.68 27.86
N THR A 389 2.34 5.80 27.16
CA THR A 389 1.11 6.05 26.42
C THR A 389 1.15 5.07 25.26
N PRO A 390 0.14 4.21 25.11
CA PRO A 390 0.21 3.12 24.14
C PRO A 390 0.45 3.58 22.71
N LEU A 391 0.08 4.83 22.37
CA LEU A 391 0.41 5.52 21.12
C LEU A 391 0.76 7.00 21.41
N PRO A 392 2.00 7.45 21.17
CA PRO A 392 2.33 8.87 21.11
C PRO A 392 1.43 9.61 20.10
N PRO A 393 0.99 10.86 20.38
CA PRO A 393 0.13 11.65 19.49
C PRO A 393 0.67 11.79 18.06
N SER A 394 1.99 11.81 17.91
CA SER A 394 2.71 11.89 16.63
C SER A 394 2.53 10.66 15.74
N HIS A 395 2.11 9.52 16.29
CA HIS A 395 1.86 8.30 15.52
C HIS A 395 0.48 8.36 14.87
N ILE A 396 -0.53 8.82 15.62
CA ILE A 396 -1.92 8.92 15.16
C ILE A 396 -2.03 9.94 14.03
N SER A 397 -1.34 11.08 14.13
CA SER A 397 -1.35 12.10 13.07
C SER A 397 -0.86 11.55 11.72
N ARG A 398 0.19 10.73 11.71
CA ARG A 398 0.69 10.09 10.48
C ARG A 398 -0.28 9.07 9.92
N VAL A 399 -0.90 8.26 10.78
CA VAL A 399 -1.94 7.32 10.36
C VAL A 399 -3.10 8.08 9.72
N LEU A 400 -3.65 9.10 10.40
CA LEU A 400 -4.77 9.89 9.89
C LEU A 400 -4.44 10.59 8.57
N LEU A 401 -3.26 11.19 8.46
CA LEU A 401 -2.84 11.86 7.22
C LEU A 401 -2.64 10.86 6.08
N ALA A 402 -2.03 9.71 6.34
CA ALA A 402 -1.91 8.64 5.34
C ALA A 402 -3.29 8.12 4.90
N SER A 403 -4.23 7.95 5.84
CA SER A 403 -5.61 7.56 5.55
C SER A 403 -6.32 8.60 4.67
N ALA A 404 -6.19 9.88 5.00
CA ALA A 404 -6.80 10.96 4.23
C ALA A 404 -6.27 11.00 2.80
N MET A 405 -4.94 10.90 2.62
CA MET A 405 -4.32 10.84 1.29
C MET A 405 -4.78 9.61 0.48
N ALA A 406 -4.88 8.45 1.13
CA ALA A 406 -5.30 7.20 0.50
C ALA A 406 -6.77 7.24 0.05
N LEU A 407 -7.66 7.72 0.93
CA LEU A 407 -9.08 7.88 0.63
C LEU A 407 -9.31 8.93 -0.44
N ALA A 408 -8.58 10.05 -0.40
CA ALA A 408 -8.67 11.08 -1.44
C ALA A 408 -8.25 10.54 -2.82
N LEU A 409 -7.20 9.71 -2.89
CA LEU A 409 -6.78 9.10 -4.15
C LEU A 409 -7.81 8.07 -4.66
N GLN A 410 -8.29 7.17 -3.81
CA GLN A 410 -9.28 6.16 -4.19
C GLN A 410 -10.58 6.81 -4.64
N TRP A 411 -11.16 7.68 -3.81
CA TRP A 411 -12.46 8.28 -4.11
C TRP A 411 -12.33 9.40 -5.15
N GLY A 412 -11.16 9.99 -5.34
CA GLY A 412 -10.90 10.88 -6.47
C GLY A 412 -11.00 10.16 -7.81
N THR A 413 -10.44 8.94 -7.93
CA THR A 413 -10.44 8.15 -9.17
C THR A 413 -11.72 7.35 -9.36
N THR A 414 -12.13 6.59 -8.33
CA THR A 414 -13.37 5.81 -8.34
C THR A 414 -14.60 6.71 -8.33
N GLY A 415 -14.59 7.80 -7.57
CA GLY A 415 -15.69 8.77 -7.56
C GLY A 415 -15.86 9.48 -8.90
N ALA A 416 -14.75 9.87 -9.56
CA ALA A 416 -14.82 10.39 -10.92
C ALA A 416 -15.46 9.38 -11.88
N THR A 417 -15.06 8.11 -11.81
CA THR A 417 -15.65 7.00 -12.58
C THR A 417 -17.16 6.84 -12.33
N ILE A 418 -17.58 6.90 -11.07
CA ILE A 418 -19.00 6.81 -10.69
C ILE A 418 -19.76 8.00 -11.27
N VAL A 419 -19.23 9.23 -11.11
CA VAL A 419 -19.87 10.45 -11.61
C VAL A 419 -19.99 10.45 -13.13
N THR A 420 -18.96 10.00 -13.86
CA THR A 420 -19.02 9.91 -15.33
C THR A 420 -20.14 8.97 -15.78
N ILE A 421 -20.36 7.86 -15.06
CA ILE A 421 -21.39 6.87 -15.41
C ILE A 421 -22.77 7.25 -14.87
N TRP A 422 -22.84 7.97 -13.75
CA TRP A 422 -24.10 8.38 -13.11
C TRP A 422 -25.02 9.20 -14.03
N PHE A 423 -24.41 9.97 -14.93
CA PHE A 423 -25.09 10.82 -15.91
C PHE A 423 -25.18 10.20 -17.31
N THR A 424 -24.77 8.94 -17.49
CA THR A 424 -24.99 8.15 -18.71
C THR A 424 -26.32 7.36 -18.61
N PRO A 425 -26.88 6.81 -19.71
CA PRO A 425 -28.31 6.87 -20.06
C PRO A 425 -29.31 6.36 -19.01
N THR A 426 -28.94 5.44 -18.12
CA THR A 426 -29.68 5.21 -16.88
C THR A 426 -29.30 6.23 -15.81
N VAL A 427 -30.03 7.35 -15.73
CA VAL A 427 -29.81 8.36 -14.67
C VAL A 427 -29.96 7.69 -13.30
N GLY A 428 -28.88 7.70 -12.52
CA GLY A 428 -28.85 7.12 -11.17
C GLY A 428 -27.89 5.94 -11.03
N LEU A 429 -28.21 5.02 -10.12
CA LEU A 429 -27.36 3.89 -9.76
C LEU A 429 -27.62 2.69 -10.70
N GLY A 430 -27.02 2.74 -11.88
CA GLY A 430 -27.02 1.64 -12.87
C GLY A 430 -26.04 0.51 -12.52
N CYS A 431 -25.96 -0.52 -13.37
CA CYS A 431 -25.13 -1.70 -13.13
C CYS A 431 -23.62 -1.37 -13.07
N CYS A 432 -23.14 -0.51 -13.98
CA CYS A 432 -21.74 -0.09 -14.02
C CYS A 432 -21.37 0.76 -12.80
N SER A 433 -22.12 1.84 -12.53
CA SER A 433 -21.87 2.74 -11.39
C SER A 433 -22.02 2.04 -10.04
N ALA A 434 -22.98 1.12 -9.90
CA ALA A 434 -23.12 0.28 -8.71
C ALA A 434 -21.91 -0.64 -8.50
N SER A 435 -21.42 -1.27 -9.57
CA SER A 435 -20.26 -2.17 -9.52
C SER A 435 -19.00 -1.43 -9.08
N TYR A 436 -18.78 -0.21 -9.58
CA TYR A 436 -17.66 0.64 -9.15
C TYR A 436 -17.83 1.19 -7.74
N LEU A 437 -19.06 1.51 -7.33
CA LEU A 437 -19.36 1.90 -5.95
C LEU A 437 -19.05 0.76 -4.98
N ILE A 438 -19.49 -0.48 -5.28
CA ILE A 438 -19.17 -1.66 -4.49
C ILE A 438 -17.65 -1.84 -4.40
N TYR A 439 -16.95 -1.72 -5.53
CA TYR A 439 -15.48 -1.82 -5.56
C TYR A 439 -14.80 -0.81 -4.61
N GLY A 440 -15.22 0.47 -4.66
CA GLY A 440 -14.66 1.53 -3.81
C GLY A 440 -15.00 1.35 -2.32
N VAL A 441 -16.23 0.96 -2.00
CA VAL A 441 -16.66 0.69 -0.61
C VAL A 441 -15.92 -0.51 -0.04
N VAL A 442 -15.86 -1.62 -0.77
CA VAL A 442 -15.16 -2.84 -0.35
C VAL A 442 -13.67 -2.56 -0.18
N SER A 443 -13.04 -1.81 -1.09
CA SER A 443 -11.64 -1.38 -0.95
C SER A 443 -11.41 -0.61 0.36
N THR A 444 -12.30 0.31 0.71
CA THR A 444 -12.24 1.10 1.94
C THR A 444 -12.39 0.21 3.18
N ILE A 445 -13.33 -0.75 3.15
CA ILE A 445 -13.52 -1.71 4.25
C ILE A 445 -12.28 -2.58 4.43
N ILE A 446 -11.71 -3.12 3.35
CA ILE A 446 -10.49 -3.95 3.41
C ILE A 446 -9.36 -3.19 4.12
N TRP A 447 -9.10 -1.95 3.70
CA TRP A 447 -8.06 -1.12 4.33
C TRP A 447 -8.33 -0.92 5.82
N PHE A 448 -9.57 -0.60 6.19
CA PHE A 448 -9.95 -0.39 7.60
C PHE A 448 -9.73 -1.66 8.43
N LEU A 449 -10.17 -2.83 7.94
CA LEU A 449 -9.99 -4.11 8.61
C LEU A 449 -8.50 -4.47 8.79
N MET A 450 -7.67 -4.21 7.78
CA MET A 450 -6.22 -4.45 7.84
C MET A 450 -5.52 -3.53 8.86
N LEU A 451 -5.87 -2.24 8.86
CA LEU A 451 -5.34 -1.28 9.83
C LEU A 451 -5.78 -1.65 11.26
N LEU A 452 -7.05 -1.97 11.46
CA LEU A 452 -7.59 -2.39 12.74
C LEU A 452 -6.91 -3.68 13.25
N SER A 453 -6.70 -4.66 12.38
CA SER A 453 -5.94 -5.88 12.71
C SER A 453 -4.52 -5.56 13.19
N SER A 454 -3.80 -4.64 12.53
CA SER A 454 -2.45 -4.23 12.95
C SER A 454 -2.45 -3.54 14.31
N ILE A 455 -3.41 -2.62 14.55
CA ILE A 455 -3.57 -1.95 15.85
C ILE A 455 -3.79 -2.97 16.96
N ILE A 456 -4.73 -3.90 16.79
CA ILE A 456 -5.02 -4.94 17.81
C ILE A 456 -3.81 -5.84 18.00
N SER A 457 -3.13 -6.25 16.92
CA SER A 457 -1.91 -7.08 16.98
C SER A 457 -0.83 -6.39 17.82
N HIS A 458 -0.67 -5.08 17.66
CA HIS A 458 0.28 -4.30 18.45
C HIS A 458 -0.04 -4.31 19.95
N TYR A 459 -1.30 -4.07 20.31
CA TYR A 459 -1.74 -4.10 21.71
C TYR A 459 -1.54 -5.48 22.34
N VAL A 460 -1.94 -6.54 21.65
CA VAL A 460 -1.78 -7.92 22.14
C VAL A 460 -0.30 -8.25 22.36
N LEU A 461 0.58 -7.90 21.41
CA LEU A 461 2.01 -8.19 21.51
C LEU A 461 2.70 -7.42 22.63
N ASN A 462 2.27 -6.18 22.91
CA ASN A 462 2.79 -5.40 24.04
C ASN A 462 2.26 -5.90 25.38
N ASP A 463 1.00 -6.36 25.45
CA ASP A 463 0.39 -6.88 26.67
C ASP A 463 1.01 -8.20 27.13
N VAL A 464 1.37 -9.09 26.19
CA VAL A 464 2.10 -10.34 26.50
C VAL A 464 3.46 -10.09 27.17
N HIS A 465 4.07 -8.91 26.94
CA HIS A 465 5.30 -8.52 27.63
C HIS A 465 5.07 -7.93 29.03
N SER A 466 3.81 -7.64 29.39
CA SER A 466 3.42 -7.21 30.74
C SER A 466 3.22 -8.43 31.65
N ARG A 467 3.63 -8.33 32.91
CA ARG A 467 3.69 -9.46 33.87
C ARG A 467 2.35 -10.12 34.24
N HIS A 468 1.23 -9.64 33.69
CA HIS A 468 -0.11 -10.16 33.96
C HIS A 468 -0.86 -10.42 32.65
N PRO A 469 -0.80 -11.64 32.09
CA PRO A 469 -1.56 -11.98 30.90
C PRO A 469 -3.06 -11.94 31.20
N VAL A 470 -3.78 -11.02 30.56
CA VAL A 470 -5.24 -10.92 30.70
C VAL A 470 -5.89 -12.03 29.85
N PRO A 471 -6.88 -12.79 30.36
CA PRO A 471 -7.56 -13.83 29.58
C PRO A 471 -8.23 -13.33 28.28
N SER A 472 -8.48 -12.03 28.14
CA SER A 472 -8.97 -11.39 26.91
C SER A 472 -7.94 -11.34 25.77
N ALA A 473 -6.64 -11.53 26.05
CA ALA A 473 -5.58 -11.42 25.05
C ALA A 473 -5.67 -12.52 23.98
N THR A 474 -6.12 -13.72 24.33
CA THR A 474 -6.31 -14.83 23.38
C THR A 474 -7.46 -14.54 22.40
N SER A 475 -8.59 -14.01 22.90
CA SER A 475 -9.73 -13.64 22.06
C SER A 475 -9.40 -12.50 21.11
N LEU A 476 -8.70 -11.46 21.60
CA LEU A 476 -8.24 -10.34 20.77
C LEU A 476 -7.23 -10.78 19.70
N ARG A 477 -6.35 -11.73 20.04
CA ARG A 477 -5.41 -12.34 19.09
C ARG A 477 -6.14 -13.07 17.96
N VAL A 478 -7.09 -13.93 18.31
CA VAL A 478 -7.92 -14.65 17.30
C VAL A 478 -8.69 -13.67 16.46
N PHE A 479 -9.29 -12.65 17.07
CA PHE A 479 -10.03 -11.60 16.37
C PHE A 479 -9.15 -10.83 15.38
N ALA A 480 -7.94 -10.42 15.75
CA ALA A 480 -7.00 -9.75 14.85
C ALA A 480 -6.62 -10.62 13.63
N ILE A 481 -6.41 -11.92 13.85
CA ILE A 481 -6.13 -12.89 12.78
C ILE A 481 -7.33 -13.05 11.85
N LEU A 482 -8.55 -13.14 12.42
CA LEU A 482 -9.79 -13.27 11.64
C LEU A 482 -10.04 -12.03 10.79
N LEU A 483 -9.91 -10.81 11.34
CA LEU A 483 -10.07 -9.56 10.60
C LEU A 483 -9.16 -9.52 9.37
N ARG A 484 -7.88 -9.90 9.54
CA ARG A 484 -6.90 -9.96 8.46
C ARG A 484 -7.27 -10.99 7.41
N LYS A 485 -7.64 -12.21 7.81
CA LYS A 485 -8.03 -13.27 6.86
C LYS A 485 -9.27 -12.89 6.06
N VAL A 486 -10.27 -12.29 6.71
CA VAL A 486 -11.47 -11.77 6.06
C VAL A 486 -11.10 -10.64 5.09
N ALA A 487 -10.26 -9.70 5.50
CA ALA A 487 -9.82 -8.61 4.63
C ALA A 487 -9.06 -9.10 3.39
N LYS A 488 -8.17 -10.09 3.53
CA LYS A 488 -7.48 -10.73 2.41
C LYS A 488 -8.47 -11.40 1.45
N PHE A 489 -9.41 -12.19 1.98
CA PHE A 489 -10.43 -12.85 1.17
C PHE A 489 -11.32 -11.84 0.41
N MET A 490 -11.72 -10.76 1.09
CA MET A 490 -12.44 -9.66 0.46
C MET A 490 -11.62 -9.00 -0.64
N ALA A 491 -10.31 -8.78 -0.44
CA ALA A 491 -9.43 -8.21 -1.45
C ALA A 491 -9.31 -9.11 -2.69
N TYR A 492 -9.20 -10.42 -2.50
CA TYR A 492 -9.15 -11.36 -3.62
C TYR A 492 -10.45 -11.33 -4.42
N SER A 493 -11.59 -11.36 -3.72
CA SER A 493 -12.92 -11.25 -4.33
C SER A 493 -13.10 -9.91 -5.06
N ASN A 494 -12.66 -8.80 -4.45
CA ASN A 494 -12.79 -7.46 -5.02
C ASN A 494 -11.87 -7.24 -6.24
N SER A 495 -10.69 -7.91 -6.27
CA SER A 495 -9.81 -7.94 -7.44
C SER A 495 -10.45 -8.65 -8.62
N VAL A 496 -11.08 -9.80 -8.35
CA VAL A 496 -11.83 -10.53 -9.38
C VAL A 496 -13.04 -9.70 -9.83
N TRP A 497 -13.74 -9.06 -8.91
CA TRP A 497 -14.90 -8.21 -9.19
C TRP A 497 -14.57 -7.07 -10.16
N VAL A 498 -13.49 -6.31 -9.93
CA VAL A 498 -13.14 -5.19 -10.81
C VAL A 498 -12.75 -5.65 -12.21
N LEU A 499 -12.04 -6.78 -12.33
CA LEU A 499 -11.68 -7.37 -13.63
C LEU A 499 -12.91 -7.91 -14.38
N LEU A 500 -13.82 -8.59 -13.67
CA LEU A 500 -15.09 -9.07 -14.25
C LEU A 500 -15.99 -7.90 -14.66
N THR A 501 -16.02 -6.83 -13.88
CA THR A 501 -16.79 -5.62 -14.22
C THR A 501 -16.28 -5.01 -15.52
N CYS A 502 -14.95 -4.87 -15.68
CA CYS A 502 -14.36 -4.39 -16.93
C CYS A 502 -14.70 -5.32 -18.10
N PHE A 503 -14.62 -6.64 -17.89
CA PHE A 503 -14.95 -7.63 -18.93
C PHE A 503 -16.43 -7.59 -19.34
N PHE A 504 -17.37 -7.51 -18.38
CA PHE A 504 -18.80 -7.41 -18.64
C PHE A 504 -19.18 -6.13 -19.38
N GLN A 505 -18.50 -5.02 -19.07
CA GLN A 505 -18.70 -3.76 -19.78
C GLN A 505 -18.25 -3.87 -21.24
N PHE A 506 -17.11 -4.50 -21.55
CA PHE A 506 -16.63 -4.64 -22.93
C PHE A 506 -17.31 -5.75 -23.75
N THR A 507 -18.05 -6.64 -23.10
CA THR A 507 -18.76 -7.75 -23.76
C THR A 507 -20.25 -7.47 -23.95
N ASN A 508 -20.67 -6.23 -23.71
CA ASN A 508 -22.05 -5.76 -23.81
C ASN A 508 -23.02 -6.50 -22.87
N VAL A 509 -22.51 -7.09 -21.78
CA VAL A 509 -23.34 -7.78 -20.76
C VAL A 509 -24.20 -6.76 -20.01
N PHE A 510 -23.67 -5.55 -19.82
CA PHE A 510 -24.38 -4.42 -19.23
C PHE A 510 -25.25 -3.64 -20.24
N ASP A 511 -25.24 -4.00 -21.53
CA ASP A 511 -26.10 -3.35 -22.53
C ASP A 511 -27.47 -4.04 -22.55
N ARG A 512 -28.27 -3.74 -21.54
CA ARG A 512 -29.64 -4.22 -21.34
C ARG A 512 -30.47 -3.10 -20.74
N CYS A 513 -31.77 -3.08 -20.99
CA CYS A 513 -32.73 -2.07 -20.50
C CYS A 513 -32.66 -1.68 -19.01
N TYR A 514 -32.12 -2.53 -18.13
CA TYR A 514 -31.95 -2.22 -16.71
C TYR A 514 -30.62 -1.51 -16.41
N CYS A 515 -29.58 -1.82 -17.18
CA CYS A 515 -28.21 -1.39 -16.97
C CYS A 515 -27.77 -0.25 -17.90
N ASN A 516 -28.43 -0.10 -19.06
CA ASN A 516 -28.25 0.88 -20.14
C ASN A 516 -29.65 1.24 -20.69
#